data_AF-A0A7Y9ED57-F1
#
_entry.id   AF-A0A7Y9ED57-F1
#
_cell.length_a   1.000
_cell.length_b   1.000
_cell.length_c   1.000
_cell.angle_alpha   90.00
_cell.angle_beta   90.00
_cell.angle_gamma   90.00
#
_symmetry.space_group_name_H-M   'P 1'
#
loop_
_entity.id
_entity.type
_entity.pdbx_description
1 polymer ?
#
loop_
_entity_poly.entity_id
_entity_poly.type
_entity_poly.pdbx_seq_one_letter_code
_entity_poly.pdbx_strand_id
1 'polypeptide(L)'
;MTALNPETRAVIDAVLEALAIPYAATVGHEETRAKILAERLSLTVVVLETLTKRDVGLAWSLEYLRERLADYPPTGYVTYDQAAEHLAAGASWMEAVRLDDSGDDSGDGDPTEREGGRR
;
A
#
# COMPACT_ATOMS: atom_id res chain seq x y z
N MET A 1 -27.90 -15.32 -14.68
CA MET A 1 -26.66 -14.49 -14.61
C MET A 1 -25.55 -15.29 -15.26
N THR A 2 -25.00 -14.82 -16.38
CA THR A 2 -23.86 -15.49 -17.03
C THR A 2 -22.62 -15.24 -16.19
N ALA A 3 -21.90 -16.31 -15.83
CA ALA A 3 -20.64 -16.18 -15.11
C ALA A 3 -19.62 -15.40 -15.95
N LEU A 4 -18.84 -14.53 -15.32
CA LEU A 4 -17.70 -13.87 -15.97
C LEU A 4 -16.70 -14.91 -16.44
N ASN A 5 -16.09 -14.69 -17.61
CA ASN A 5 -15.01 -15.56 -18.06
C ASN A 5 -13.78 -15.41 -17.12
N PRO A 6 -12.87 -16.40 -17.08
CA PRO A 6 -11.73 -16.38 -16.16
C PRO A 6 -10.77 -15.19 -16.38
N GLU A 7 -10.55 -14.77 -17.62
CA GLU A 7 -9.64 -13.67 -17.96
C GLU A 7 -10.18 -12.31 -17.49
N THR A 8 -11.46 -12.05 -17.74
CA THR A 8 -12.18 -10.87 -17.25
C THR A 8 -12.20 -10.85 -15.74
N ARG A 9 -12.40 -12.00 -15.08
CA ARG A 9 -12.30 -12.10 -13.62
C ARG A 9 -10.89 -11.74 -13.14
N ALA A 10 -9.84 -12.27 -13.77
CA ALA A 10 -8.45 -11.97 -13.39
C ALA A 10 -8.11 -10.48 -13.53
N VAL A 11 -8.60 -9.81 -14.58
CA VAL A 11 -8.43 -8.35 -14.74
C VAL A 11 -9.16 -7.59 -13.63
N ILE A 12 -10.42 -7.95 -13.34
CA ILE A 12 -11.19 -7.31 -12.28
C ILE A 12 -10.52 -7.51 -10.91
N ASP A 13 -10.08 -8.73 -10.60
CA ASP A 13 -9.41 -9.04 -9.34
C ASP A 13 -8.13 -8.21 -9.18
N ALA A 14 -7.34 -8.04 -10.25
CA ALA A 14 -6.14 -7.21 -10.21
C ALA A 14 -6.45 -5.71 -10.02
N VAL A 15 -7.52 -5.21 -10.63
CA VAL A 15 -7.97 -3.81 -10.42
C VAL A 15 -8.48 -3.61 -9.00
N LEU A 16 -9.23 -4.57 -8.45
CA LEU A 16 -9.68 -4.53 -7.07
C LEU A 16 -8.50 -4.62 -6.10
N GLU A 17 -7.54 -5.50 -6.35
CA GLU A 17 -6.29 -5.58 -5.59
C GLU A 17 -5.57 -4.23 -5.57
N ALA A 18 -5.49 -3.54 -6.72
CA ALA A 18 -4.84 -2.24 -6.82
C ALA A 18 -5.61 -1.12 -6.08
N LEU A 19 -6.93 -1.06 -6.21
CA LEU A 19 -7.72 0.13 -5.84
C LEU A 19 -8.54 -0.01 -4.56
N ALA A 20 -8.92 -1.23 -4.18
CA ALA A 20 -9.77 -1.48 -3.00
C ALA A 20 -8.95 -1.48 -1.70
N ILE A 21 -8.10 -0.47 -1.51
CA ILE A 21 -7.31 -0.32 -0.30
C ILE A 21 -8.18 0.23 0.84
N PRO A 22 -7.96 -0.21 2.10
CA PRO A 22 -8.81 0.16 3.23
C PRO A 22 -8.91 1.67 3.43
N TYR A 23 -10.07 2.15 3.89
CA TYR A 23 -10.28 3.56 4.22
C TYR A 23 -9.47 3.99 5.44
N ALA A 24 -8.95 5.21 5.40
CA ALA A 24 -8.23 5.79 6.52
C ALA A 24 -9.18 6.17 7.67
N ALA A 25 -8.72 6.01 8.92
CA ALA A 25 -9.50 6.37 10.10
C ALA A 25 -9.63 7.88 10.31
N THR A 26 -8.70 8.69 9.77
CA THR A 26 -8.64 10.14 9.99
C THR A 26 -8.31 10.88 8.70
N VAL A 27 -8.59 12.19 8.66
CA VAL A 27 -8.20 13.06 7.54
C VAL A 27 -6.68 13.08 7.33
N GLY A 28 -5.88 13.09 8.41
CA GLY A 28 -4.42 13.05 8.29
C GLY A 28 -3.92 11.74 7.70
N HIS A 29 -4.52 10.61 8.07
CA HIS A 29 -4.24 9.30 7.47
C HIS A 29 -4.72 9.20 6.02
N GLU A 30 -5.80 9.90 5.68
CA GLU A 30 -6.32 9.93 4.31
C GLU A 30 -5.32 10.54 3.34
N GLU A 31 -4.48 11.49 3.76
CA GLU A 31 -3.43 12.03 2.89
C GLU A 31 -2.41 10.96 2.49
N THR A 32 -1.98 10.11 3.44
CA THR A 32 -1.08 8.98 3.15
C THR A 32 -1.76 7.96 2.26
N ARG A 33 -3.00 7.57 2.59
CA ARG A 33 -3.80 6.66 1.78
C ARG A 33 -3.99 7.17 0.35
N ALA A 34 -4.28 8.46 0.19
CA ALA A 34 -4.51 9.07 -1.12
C ALA A 34 -3.26 9.05 -1.99
N LYS A 35 -2.07 9.29 -1.41
CA LYS A 35 -0.79 9.15 -2.13
C LYS A 35 -0.58 7.71 -2.62
N ILE A 36 -0.78 6.73 -1.74
CA ILE A 36 -0.66 5.30 -2.09
C ILE A 36 -1.67 4.94 -3.20
N LEU A 37 -2.92 5.37 -3.06
CA LEU A 37 -3.96 5.12 -4.06
C LEU A 37 -3.62 5.74 -5.42
N ALA A 38 -3.06 6.94 -5.45
CA ALA A 38 -2.66 7.62 -6.68
C ALA A 38 -1.54 6.86 -7.44
N GLU A 39 -0.56 6.34 -6.71
CA GLU A 39 0.52 5.52 -7.29
C GLU A 39 -0.03 4.19 -7.85
N ARG A 40 -0.83 3.47 -7.04
CA ARG A 40 -1.47 2.21 -7.45
C ARG A 40 -2.41 2.39 -8.64
N LEU A 41 -3.16 3.50 -8.68
CA LEU A 41 -4.01 3.86 -9.82
C LEU A 41 -3.19 4.11 -11.09
N SER A 42 -2.10 4.88 -10.97
CA SER A 42 -1.22 5.17 -12.11
C SER A 42 -0.63 3.89 -12.71
N LEU A 43 -0.15 2.97 -11.87
CA LEU A 43 0.33 1.65 -12.32
C LEU A 43 -0.77 0.85 -13.04
N THR A 44 -1.97 0.81 -12.46
CA THR A 44 -3.12 0.10 -13.04
C THR A 44 -3.47 0.64 -14.41
N VAL A 45 -3.51 1.97 -14.57
CA VAL A 45 -3.78 2.62 -15.85
C VAL A 45 -2.72 2.25 -16.89
N VAL A 46 -1.43 2.33 -16.53
CA VAL A 46 -0.34 1.97 -17.46
C VAL A 46 -0.46 0.53 -17.93
N VAL A 47 -0.78 -0.41 -17.04
CA VAL A 47 -0.93 -1.83 -17.40
C VAL A 47 -2.14 -2.05 -18.31
N LEU A 48 -3.30 -1.47 -18.00
CA LEU A 48 -4.49 -1.58 -18.84
C LEU A 48 -4.31 -0.93 -20.21
N GLU A 49 -3.61 0.19 -20.29
CA GLU A 49 -3.23 0.80 -21.57
C GLU A 49 -2.28 -0.09 -22.37
N THR A 50 -1.33 -0.75 -21.70
CA THR A 50 -0.39 -1.65 -22.35
C THR A 50 -1.13 -2.86 -22.94
N LEU A 51 -2.08 -3.44 -22.21
CA LEU A 51 -2.95 -4.52 -22.68
C LEU A 51 -3.80 -4.15 -23.90
N THR A 52 -4.25 -2.89 -23.98
CA THR A 52 -5.10 -2.44 -25.08
C THR A 52 -4.31 -1.99 -26.31
N LYS A 53 -3.05 -1.55 -26.15
CA LYS A 53 -2.23 -0.97 -27.22
C LYS A 53 -1.12 -1.88 -27.73
N ARG A 54 -0.72 -2.90 -26.99
CA ARG A 54 0.41 -3.79 -27.33
C ARG A 54 -0.03 -5.25 -27.25
N ASP A 55 0.57 -6.08 -28.09
CA ASP A 55 0.39 -7.54 -28.05
C ASP A 55 1.25 -8.16 -26.92
N VAL A 56 1.03 -7.70 -25.69
CA VAL A 56 1.60 -8.30 -24.48
C VAL A 56 0.56 -9.23 -23.87
N GLY A 57 0.99 -10.42 -23.48
CA GLY A 57 0.11 -11.43 -22.93
C GLY A 57 -0.52 -10.99 -21.60
N LEU A 58 -1.82 -11.25 -21.45
CA LEU A 58 -2.60 -10.90 -20.27
C LEU A 58 -1.94 -11.35 -18.96
N ALA A 59 -1.51 -12.61 -18.90
CA ALA A 59 -0.91 -13.20 -17.70
C ALA A 59 0.36 -12.43 -17.26
N TRP A 60 1.22 -12.08 -18.22
CA TRP A 60 2.46 -11.34 -17.92
C TRP A 60 2.16 -9.93 -17.42
N SER A 61 1.21 -9.23 -18.03
CA SER A 61 0.83 -7.88 -17.63
C SER A 61 0.21 -7.83 -16.22
N LEU A 62 -0.62 -8.81 -15.86
CA LEU A 62 -1.20 -8.90 -14.51
C LEU A 62 -0.15 -9.25 -13.46
N GLU A 63 0.80 -10.13 -13.78
CA GLU A 63 1.89 -10.43 -12.86
C GLU A 63 2.79 -9.21 -12.62
N TYR A 64 3.16 -8.52 -13.71
CA TYR A 64 3.89 -7.27 -13.61
C TYR A 64 3.15 -6.23 -12.76
N LEU A 65 1.83 -6.11 -12.88
CA LEU A 65 1.06 -5.22 -12.02
C LEU A 65 1.23 -5.59 -10.54
N ARG A 66 1.09 -6.87 -10.18
CA ARG A 66 1.24 -7.32 -8.78
C ARG A 66 2.64 -7.06 -8.23
N GLU A 67 3.67 -7.35 -9.02
CA GLU A 67 5.06 -7.04 -8.66
C GLU A 67 5.23 -5.54 -8.37
N ARG A 68 4.67 -4.66 -9.22
CA ARG A 68 4.76 -3.21 -9.01
C ARG A 68 3.90 -2.74 -7.84
N LEU A 69 2.75 -3.35 -7.57
CA LEU A 69 1.91 -3.02 -6.42
C LEU A 69 2.57 -3.35 -5.07
N ALA A 70 3.50 -4.31 -5.05
CA ALA A 70 4.28 -4.65 -3.86
C ALA A 70 5.18 -3.48 -3.39
N ASP A 71 5.60 -2.59 -4.30
CA ASP A 71 6.36 -1.38 -3.97
C ASP A 71 5.50 -0.31 -3.27
N TYR A 72 4.16 -0.44 -3.31
CA TYR A 72 3.22 0.53 -2.76
C TYR A 72 2.20 -0.14 -1.84
N PRO A 73 2.62 -0.75 -0.72
CA PRO A 73 1.72 -1.46 0.17
C PRO A 73 0.66 -0.51 0.76
N PRO A 74 -0.58 -0.97 1.01
CA PRO A 74 -1.64 -0.19 1.63
C PRO A 74 -1.44 -0.08 3.16
N THR A 75 -0.28 0.42 3.56
CA THR A 75 0.18 0.53 4.95
C THR A 75 0.72 1.92 5.24
N GLY A 76 1.15 2.19 6.48
CA GLY A 76 1.64 3.52 6.88
C GLY A 76 0.54 4.51 7.27
N TYR A 77 -0.68 4.01 7.46
CA TYR A 77 -1.82 4.76 7.99
C TYR A 77 -2.74 3.81 8.76
N VAL A 78 -3.45 4.33 9.77
CA VAL A 78 -4.44 3.53 10.50
C VAL A 78 -5.74 3.49 9.71
N THR A 79 -6.27 2.30 9.48
CA THR A 79 -7.53 2.07 8.78
C THR A 79 -8.72 2.25 9.72
N TYR A 80 -9.90 2.52 9.16
CA TYR A 80 -11.13 2.60 9.96
C TYR A 80 -11.39 1.31 10.74
N ASP A 81 -11.17 0.14 10.12
CA ASP A 81 -11.39 -1.16 10.75
C ASP A 81 -10.42 -1.39 11.91
N GLN A 82 -9.14 -1.05 11.75
CA GLN A 82 -8.16 -1.09 12.83
C GLN A 82 -8.58 -0.20 14.00
N ALA A 83 -8.96 1.06 13.72
CA ALA A 83 -9.41 1.98 14.76
C ALA A 83 -10.68 1.45 15.47
N ALA A 84 -11.62 0.85 14.73
CA ALA A 84 -12.82 0.24 15.30
C ALA A 84 -12.49 -0.97 16.21
N GLU A 85 -11.54 -1.80 15.82
CA GLU A 85 -11.03 -2.92 16.64
C GLU A 85 -10.40 -2.43 17.94
N HIS A 86 -9.57 -1.38 17.89
CA HIS A 86 -8.97 -0.78 19.09
C HIS A 86 -10.03 -0.18 20.03
N LEU A 87 -11.04 0.51 19.48
CA LEU A 87 -12.16 1.01 20.28
C LEU A 87 -12.96 -0.12 20.93
N ALA A 88 -13.21 -1.21 20.20
CA ALA A 88 -13.87 -2.40 20.74
C ALA A 88 -13.05 -3.07 21.85
N ALA A 89 -11.72 -2.95 21.80
CA ALA A 89 -10.80 -3.36 22.86
C ALA A 89 -10.71 -2.38 24.05
N GLY A 90 -11.44 -1.26 24.01
CA GLY A 90 -11.52 -0.27 25.09
C GLY A 90 -10.51 0.87 25.01
N ALA A 91 -9.78 1.01 23.90
CA ALA A 91 -8.90 2.15 23.67
C ALA A 91 -9.72 3.45 23.55
N SER A 92 -9.11 4.58 23.90
CA SER A 92 -9.63 5.90 23.53
C SER A 92 -9.46 6.15 22.03
N TRP A 93 -10.19 7.11 21.47
CA TRP A 93 -10.04 7.48 20.06
C TRP A 93 -8.59 7.89 19.70
N MET A 94 -7.91 8.63 20.58
CA MET A 94 -6.52 9.07 20.35
C MET A 94 -5.54 7.90 20.31
N GLU A 95 -5.78 6.84 21.08
CA GLU A 95 -4.98 5.61 21.06
C GLU A 95 -5.32 4.77 19.83
N ALA A 96 -6.61 4.63 19.52
CA ALA A 96 -7.10 3.82 18.40
C ALA A 96 -6.63 4.31 17.02
N VAL A 97 -6.35 5.62 16.88
CA VAL A 97 -5.83 6.21 15.64
C VAL A 97 -4.35 6.51 15.70
N ARG A 98 -3.64 6.04 16.73
CA ARG A 98 -2.18 6.19 16.77
C ARG A 98 -1.56 5.20 15.80
N LEU A 99 -0.72 5.67 14.89
CA LEU A 99 0.12 4.77 14.10
C LEU A 99 1.16 4.17 15.04
N ASP A 100 1.17 2.84 15.18
CA ASP A 100 2.24 2.17 15.91
C ASP A 100 3.56 2.40 15.19
N ASP A 101 4.56 2.92 15.91
CA ASP A 101 5.85 3.37 15.39
C ASP A 101 6.77 2.22 14.91
N SER A 102 6.20 1.06 14.60
CA SER A 102 6.96 -0.12 14.18
C SER A 102 7.38 0.00 12.72
N GLY A 103 8.39 0.84 12.45
CA GLY A 103 9.03 0.84 11.13
C GLY A 103 9.93 2.02 10.78
N ASP A 104 10.81 2.52 11.67
CA ASP A 104 12.16 2.97 11.29
C ASP A 104 13.01 3.29 12.55
N ASP A 105 13.53 2.26 13.24
CA ASP A 105 14.72 2.41 14.08
C ASP A 105 15.95 2.35 13.16
N SER A 106 16.07 3.34 12.29
CA SER A 106 17.35 3.66 11.68
C SER A 106 18.19 4.30 12.77
N GLY A 107 18.87 3.44 13.54
CA GLY A 107 19.74 3.83 14.63
C GLY A 107 20.65 4.98 14.21
N ASP A 108 20.46 6.12 14.86
CA ASP A 108 21.38 7.25 14.85
C ASP A 108 22.65 6.80 15.57
N GLY A 109 23.48 6.03 14.86
CA GLY A 109 24.83 5.72 15.27
C GLY A 109 25.67 6.97 15.05
N ASP A 110 25.75 7.82 16.06
CA ASP A 110 26.72 8.92 16.15
C ASP A 110 28.12 8.40 15.78
N PRO A 111 28.73 8.85 14.65
CA PRO A 111 30.04 8.36 14.24
C PRO A 111 31.20 9.13 14.88
N THR A 112 30.98 10.00 15.87
CA THR A 112 32.04 10.92 16.32
C THR A 112 32.97 10.43 17.42
N GLU A 113 32.79 9.22 17.96
CA GLU A 113 33.73 8.63 18.93
C GLU A 113 34.53 7.45 18.33
N ARG A 114 35.44 7.74 17.39
CA ARG A 114 36.61 6.87 17.12
C ARG A 114 37.91 7.66 17.13
N GLU A 115 38.54 7.62 18.29
CA GLU A 115 39.98 7.54 18.55
C GLU A 115 40.94 8.11 17.48
N GLY A 116 41.54 9.25 17.81
CA GLY A 116 42.76 9.78 17.19
C GLY A 116 43.95 9.77 18.15
N GLY A 117 44.16 8.67 18.88
CA GLY A 117 45.37 8.43 19.67
C GLY A 117 46.44 7.68 18.90
N ARG A 118 47.55 8.37 18.58
CA ARG A 118 48.93 7.90 18.28
C ARG A 118 49.49 8.49 16.97
N ARG A 119 50.43 9.43 17.10
CA ARG A 119 51.88 9.18 16.97
C ARG A 119 52.67 10.39 17.44
#